data_AF-A0A3S1D2Q0-F1
#
_entry.id   AF-A0A3S1D2Q0-F1
#
_cell.length_a   1.000
_cell.length_b   1.000
_cell.length_c   1.000
_cell.angle_alpha   90.00
_cell.angle_beta   90.00
_cell.angle_gamma   90.00
#
_symmetry.space_group_name_H-M   'P 1'
#
loop_
_entity.id
_entity.type
_entity.pdbx_description
1 polymer ?
#
loop_
_entity_poly.entity_id
_entity_poly.type
_entity_poly.pdbx_seq_one_letter_code
_entity_poly.pdbx_strand_id
1 'polypeptide(L)'
;MQKLFILACCLLVSSWAMGQEVAQMSGGSVKVIRDSRLDVLIKKQIYINTLAIRNQNGFRVQVISTNKRGDANEAKARVMQLYGDYRTYLDYQAPYFKVRVGDFKSREEASELRDKLSNLFSGGVFVVPAIINVSPDKELSNEEPY
;
A
#
# COMPACT_ATOMS: atom_id res chain seq x y z
N MET A 1 20.66 8.78 81.08
CA MET A 1 21.64 9.24 80.06
C MET A 1 22.05 8.16 79.05
N GLN A 2 22.17 6.87 79.41
CA GLN A 2 22.55 5.80 78.45
C GLN A 2 21.56 5.55 77.29
N LYS A 3 20.26 5.68 77.52
CA LYS A 3 19.23 5.43 76.49
C LYS A 3 19.21 6.49 75.37
N LEU A 4 19.68 7.71 75.66
CA LEU A 4 19.78 8.80 74.68
C LEU A 4 20.99 8.61 73.75
N PHE A 5 22.07 8.03 74.27
CA PHE A 5 23.27 7.67 73.51
C PHE A 5 23.03 6.51 72.53
N ILE A 6 22.22 5.52 72.94
CA ILE A 6 21.86 4.38 72.08
C ILE A 6 20.94 4.83 70.93
N LEU A 7 20.01 5.76 71.18
CA LEU A 7 19.15 6.33 70.15
C LEU A 7 19.93 7.19 69.13
N ALA A 8 20.92 7.95 69.58
CA ALA A 8 21.82 8.72 68.72
C ALA A 8 22.73 7.83 67.86
N CYS A 9 23.16 6.68 68.40
CA CYS A 9 23.96 5.71 67.66
C CYS A 9 23.15 5.02 66.55
N CYS A 10 21.89 4.68 66.79
CA CYS A 10 21.01 4.11 65.77
C CYS A 10 20.64 5.11 64.64
N LEU A 11 20.61 6.41 64.93
CA LEU A 11 20.39 7.47 63.93
C LEU A 11 21.63 7.75 63.04
N LEU A 12 22.83 7.40 63.51
CA LEU A 12 24.06 7.57 62.73
C LEU A 12 24.33 6.39 61.77
N VAL A 13 23.84 5.19 62.10
CA VAL A 13 24.02 3.99 61.26
C VAL A 13 23.09 3.98 60.03
N SER A 14 21.96 4.72 60.06
CA SER A 14 21.03 4.81 58.93
C SER A 14 21.53 5.68 57.76
N SER A 15 22.59 6.48 57.95
CA SER A 15 23.20 7.27 56.86
C SER A 15 24.28 6.51 56.06
N TRP A 16 24.59 5.27 56.43
CA TRP A 16 25.66 4.47 55.80
C TRP A 16 25.13 3.34 54.90
N ALA A 17 23.84 3.34 54.60
CA ALA A 17 23.25 2.47 53.59
C ALA A 17 22.90 3.29 52.34
N MET A 18 23.92 3.91 51.71
CA MET A 18 23.79 4.28 50.30
C MET A 18 23.72 2.98 49.50
N GLY A 19 22.51 2.65 49.05
CA GLY A 19 22.27 1.56 48.11
C GLY A 19 23.09 1.76 46.83
N GLN A 20 23.48 0.65 46.20
CA GLN A 20 24.25 0.63 44.97
C GLN A 20 23.73 1.69 43.99
N GLU A 21 24.63 2.59 43.59
CA GLU A 21 24.45 3.39 42.40
C GLU A 21 24.22 2.39 41.26
N VAL A 22 22.99 2.34 40.75
CA VAL A 22 22.73 1.66 39.48
C VAL A 22 23.59 2.44 38.50
N ALA A 23 24.70 1.85 38.08
CA ALA A 23 25.45 2.32 36.93
C ALA A 23 24.45 2.31 35.77
N GLN A 24 23.78 3.45 35.57
CA GLN A 24 22.94 3.71 34.43
C GLN A 24 23.91 3.66 33.27
N MET A 25 23.91 2.52 32.58
CA MET A 25 24.75 2.23 31.44
C MET A 25 24.46 3.34 30.44
N SER A 26 25.28 4.39 30.48
CA SER A 26 25.08 5.61 29.72
C SER A 26 25.02 5.16 28.27
N GLY A 27 23.84 5.35 27.66
CA GLY A 27 23.47 4.74 26.39
C GLY A 27 24.60 4.90 25.39
N GLY A 28 25.32 3.80 25.13
CA GLY A 28 26.46 3.83 24.22
C GLY A 28 26.00 4.42 22.90
N SER A 29 26.59 5.54 22.50
CA SER A 29 26.24 6.17 21.22
C SER A 29 26.72 5.28 20.10
N VAL A 30 25.85 4.43 19.57
CA VAL A 30 26.17 3.58 18.41
C VAL A 30 26.18 4.48 17.19
N LYS A 31 27.37 4.91 16.77
CA LYS A 31 27.56 5.65 15.52
C LYS A 31 27.56 4.64 14.36
N VAL A 32 26.39 4.42 13.76
CA VAL A 32 26.26 3.54 12.59
C VAL A 32 26.85 4.26 11.37
N ILE A 33 28.05 3.87 10.96
CA ILE A 33 28.68 4.33 9.71
C ILE A 33 28.18 3.41 8.59
N ARG A 34 27.19 3.87 7.82
CA ARG A 34 26.70 3.15 6.63
C ARG A 34 27.53 3.52 5.41
N ASP A 35 27.82 2.54 4.57
CA ASP A 35 28.41 2.76 3.25
C ASP A 35 27.32 3.28 2.29
N SER A 36 27.58 4.41 1.61
CA SER A 36 26.65 5.00 0.64
C SER A 36 26.28 4.05 -0.51
N ARG A 37 27.12 3.07 -0.83
CA ARG A 37 26.83 2.04 -1.84
C ARG A 37 25.65 1.15 -1.43
N LEU A 38 25.42 0.98 -0.14
CA LEU A 38 24.30 0.21 0.37
C LEU A 38 22.97 0.87 -0.03
N ASP A 39 22.89 2.20 0.03
CA ASP A 39 21.68 2.94 -0.36
C ASP A 39 21.38 2.75 -1.85
N VAL A 40 22.42 2.72 -2.69
CA VAL A 40 22.29 2.45 -4.13
C VAL A 40 21.74 1.03 -4.37
N LEU A 41 22.23 0.05 -3.62
CA LEU A 41 21.77 -1.34 -3.73
C LEU A 41 20.33 -1.49 -3.25
N ILE A 42 19.96 -0.82 -2.15
CA ILE A 42 18.57 -0.81 -1.64
C ILE A 42 17.63 -0.21 -2.69
N LYS A 43 17.97 0.95 -3.25
CA LYS A 43 17.18 1.58 -4.33
C LYS A 43 17.03 0.67 -5.54
N LYS A 44 18.10 0.00 -5.95
CA LYS A 44 18.06 -0.98 -7.05
C LYS A 44 17.16 -2.16 -6.72
N GLN A 45 17.20 -2.67 -5.49
CA GLN A 45 16.36 -3.79 -5.07
C GLN A 45 14.88 -3.39 -5.02
N ILE A 46 14.56 -2.20 -4.51
CA ILE A 46 13.19 -1.65 -4.52
C ILE A 46 12.69 -1.57 -5.97
N TYR A 47 13.50 -1.00 -6.87
CA TYR A 47 13.16 -0.91 -8.29
C TYR A 47 12.91 -2.29 -8.94
N ILE A 48 13.76 -3.29 -8.68
CA ILE A 48 13.57 -4.65 -9.20
C ILE A 48 12.27 -5.27 -8.65
N ASN A 49 11.98 -5.05 -7.37
CA ASN A 49 10.77 -5.55 -6.74
C ASN A 49 9.51 -4.87 -7.31
N THR A 50 9.51 -3.56 -7.53
CA THR A 50 8.37 -2.85 -8.14
C THR A 50 8.15 -3.29 -9.60
N LEU A 51 9.22 -3.56 -10.36
CA LEU A 51 9.11 -4.16 -11.69
C LEU A 51 8.52 -5.58 -11.65
N ALA A 52 8.77 -6.34 -10.58
CA ALA A 52 8.23 -7.68 -10.40
C ALA A 52 6.75 -7.68 -9.96
N ILE A 53 6.30 -6.63 -9.26
CA ILE A 53 4.90 -6.44 -8.86
C ILE A 53 4.08 -5.92 -10.05
N ARG A 54 3.92 -6.75 -11.09
CA ARG A 54 3.06 -6.42 -12.23
C ARG A 54 1.58 -6.62 -11.94
N ASN A 55 1.26 -7.48 -10.98
CA ASN A 55 -0.09 -7.93 -10.71
C ASN A 55 -0.43 -7.64 -9.24
N GLN A 56 -1.42 -6.79 -9.01
CA GLN A 56 -1.94 -6.49 -7.67
C GLN A 56 -3.45 -6.71 -7.63
N ASN A 57 -3.98 -6.94 -6.43
CA ASN A 57 -5.43 -6.95 -6.23
C ASN A 57 -5.96 -5.51 -6.39
N GLY A 58 -7.01 -5.35 -7.18
CA GLY A 58 -7.66 -4.08 -7.41
C GLY A 58 -9.05 -4.25 -7.99
N PHE A 59 -9.48 -3.26 -8.77
CA PHE A 59 -10.83 -3.19 -9.32
C PHE A 59 -10.78 -2.82 -10.80
N ARG A 60 -11.79 -3.31 -11.54
CA ARG A 60 -12.09 -2.90 -12.91
C ARG A 60 -13.57 -2.59 -13.04
N VAL A 61 -13.92 -1.76 -14.01
CA VAL A 61 -15.32 -1.46 -14.32
C VAL A 61 -15.79 -2.36 -15.44
N GLN A 62 -16.79 -3.21 -15.17
CA GLN A 62 -17.44 -4.02 -16.19
C GLN A 62 -18.56 -3.20 -16.85
N VAL A 63 -18.52 -3.08 -18.17
CA VAL A 63 -19.44 -2.25 -18.97
C VAL A 63 -20.60 -3.06 -19.53
N ILE A 64 -20.32 -4.27 -20.02
CA ILE A 64 -21.33 -5.17 -20.58
C ILE A 64 -20.94 -6.63 -20.32
N SER A 65 -21.97 -7.47 -20.18
CA SER A 65 -21.87 -8.92 -20.21
C SER A 65 -22.91 -9.46 -21.20
N THR A 66 -22.48 -10.02 -22.32
CA THR A 66 -23.37 -10.44 -23.42
C THR A 66 -22.93 -11.80 -23.98
N ASN A 67 -23.85 -12.58 -24.54
CA ASN A 67 -23.52 -13.83 -25.23
C ASN A 67 -23.08 -13.59 -26.70
N LYS A 68 -23.32 -12.39 -27.24
CA LYS A 68 -22.96 -12.02 -28.61
C LYS A 68 -21.60 -11.35 -28.65
N ARG A 69 -20.64 -11.96 -29.35
CA ARG A 69 -19.30 -11.37 -29.54
C ARG A 69 -19.33 -10.02 -30.25
N GLY A 70 -20.27 -9.82 -31.18
CA GLY A 70 -20.44 -8.56 -31.92
C GLY A 70 -20.67 -7.37 -30.98
N ASP A 71 -21.70 -7.47 -30.13
CA ASP A 71 -22.05 -6.44 -29.15
C ASP A 71 -20.90 -6.14 -28.18
N ALA A 72 -20.16 -7.16 -27.75
CA ALA A 72 -18.99 -6.98 -26.88
C ALA A 72 -17.85 -6.22 -27.58
N ASN A 73 -17.60 -6.51 -28.86
CA ASN A 73 -16.58 -5.82 -29.64
C ASN A 73 -16.99 -4.36 -29.92
N GLU A 74 -18.25 -4.10 -30.21
CA GLU A 74 -18.77 -2.74 -30.40
C GLU A 74 -18.63 -1.92 -29.12
N ALA A 75 -19.04 -2.48 -27.98
CA ALA A 75 -18.88 -1.82 -26.68
C ALA A 75 -17.41 -1.53 -26.37
N LYS A 76 -16.51 -2.49 -26.62
CA LYS A 76 -15.06 -2.29 -26.46
C LYS A 76 -14.55 -1.16 -27.35
N ALA A 77 -14.91 -1.13 -28.63
CA ALA A 77 -14.48 -0.08 -29.55
C ALA A 77 -14.98 1.30 -29.10
N ARG A 78 -16.24 1.38 -28.66
CA ARG A 78 -16.85 2.62 -28.15
C ARG A 78 -16.14 3.13 -26.89
N VAL A 79 -15.82 2.25 -25.94
CA VAL A 79 -15.05 2.62 -24.76
C VAL A 79 -13.66 3.10 -25.16
N MET A 80 -12.95 2.38 -26.03
CA MET A 80 -11.60 2.77 -26.47
C MET A 80 -11.59 4.14 -27.17
N GLN A 81 -12.65 4.48 -27.90
CA GLN A 81 -12.78 5.79 -28.55
C GLN A 81 -13.05 6.92 -27.57
N LEU A 82 -13.89 6.69 -26.55
CA LEU A 82 -14.28 7.72 -25.58
C LEU A 82 -13.30 7.87 -24.41
N TYR A 83 -12.62 6.78 -24.05
CA TYR A 83 -11.80 6.62 -22.86
C TYR A 83 -10.47 5.94 -23.20
N GLY A 84 -9.73 6.50 -24.16
CA GLY A 84 -8.45 5.95 -24.63
C GLY A 84 -7.36 5.84 -23.57
N ASP A 85 -7.46 6.62 -22.49
CA ASP A 85 -6.53 6.60 -21.36
C ASP A 85 -6.65 5.31 -20.52
N TYR A 86 -7.81 4.64 -20.59
CA TYR A 86 -8.08 3.44 -19.81
C TYR A 86 -7.98 2.19 -20.70
N ARG A 87 -7.19 1.21 -20.24
CA ARG A 87 -7.06 -0.06 -20.93
C ARG A 87 -8.39 -0.83 -20.89
N THR A 88 -8.80 -1.35 -22.05
CA THR A 88 -10.04 -2.14 -22.18
C THR A 88 -9.72 -3.61 -22.41
N TYR A 89 -10.37 -4.46 -21.63
CA TYR A 89 -10.22 -5.91 -21.60
C TYR A 89 -11.49 -6.59 -22.08
N LEU A 90 -11.34 -7.69 -22.82
CA LEU A 90 -12.43 -8.55 -23.25
C LEU A 90 -12.18 -9.95 -22.70
N ASP A 91 -12.91 -10.31 -21.67
CA ASP A 91 -12.82 -11.62 -21.02
C ASP A 91 -13.93 -12.52 -21.57
N TYR A 92 -13.59 -13.74 -21.97
CA TYR A 92 -14.58 -14.75 -22.35
C TYR A 92 -14.74 -15.78 -21.23
N GLN A 93 -15.95 -15.85 -20.67
CA GLN A 93 -16.34 -16.85 -19.70
C GLN A 93 -17.66 -17.45 -20.17
N ALA A 94 -17.59 -18.64 -20.77
CA ALA A 94 -18.74 -19.28 -21.41
C ALA A 94 -19.99 -19.25 -20.52
N PRO A 95 -21.16 -18.84 -21.05
CA PRO A 95 -21.43 -18.45 -22.45
C PRO A 95 -21.23 -16.95 -22.76
N TYR A 96 -20.66 -16.15 -21.84
CA TYR A 96 -20.65 -14.70 -21.90
C TYR A 96 -19.29 -14.08 -22.25
N PHE A 97 -19.34 -12.99 -23.00
CA PHE A 97 -18.28 -12.02 -23.23
C PHE A 97 -18.46 -10.85 -22.27
N LYS A 98 -17.43 -10.55 -21.48
CA LYS A 98 -17.41 -9.48 -20.49
C LYS A 98 -16.40 -8.42 -20.92
N VAL A 99 -16.85 -7.18 -21.06
CA VAL A 99 -15.96 -6.05 -21.35
C VAL A 99 -15.66 -5.31 -20.05
N ARG A 100 -14.38 -5.19 -19.72
CA ARG A 100 -13.89 -4.54 -18.50
C ARG A 100 -12.92 -3.43 -18.83
N VAL A 101 -12.91 -2.38 -18.02
CA VAL A 101 -12.20 -1.14 -18.32
C VAL A 101 -11.42 -0.67 -17.10
N GLY A 102 -10.21 -0.21 -17.38
CA GLY A 102 -9.31 0.39 -16.39
C GLY A 102 -8.63 -0.64 -15.50
N ASP A 103 -7.74 -0.12 -14.65
CA ASP A 103 -7.01 -0.82 -13.61
C ASP A 103 -6.95 0.15 -12.42
N PHE A 104 -7.77 -0.10 -11.40
CA PHE A 104 -7.99 0.81 -10.27
C PHE A 104 -7.54 0.18 -8.96
N LYS A 105 -6.81 0.93 -8.13
CA LYS A 105 -6.36 0.44 -6.82
C LYS A 105 -7.49 0.51 -5.80
N SER A 106 -8.26 1.60 -5.83
CA SER A 106 -9.37 1.85 -4.92
C SER A 106 -10.72 1.61 -5.62
N ARG A 107 -11.73 1.26 -4.83
CA ARG A 107 -13.11 1.08 -5.32
C ARG A 107 -13.72 2.43 -5.69
N GLU A 108 -13.36 3.48 -4.97
CA GLU A 108 -13.83 4.85 -5.17
C GLU A 108 -13.41 5.37 -6.55
N GLU A 109 -12.13 5.22 -6.93
CA GLU A 109 -11.64 5.57 -8.28
C GLU A 109 -12.40 4.83 -9.38
N ALA A 110 -12.65 3.53 -9.18
CA ALA A 110 -13.42 2.73 -10.12
C ALA A 110 -14.88 3.19 -10.19
N SER A 111 -15.46 3.66 -9.08
CA SER A 111 -16.83 4.15 -9.01
C SER A 111 -17.00 5.42 -9.84
N GLU A 112 -16.03 6.34 -9.82
CA GLU A 112 -16.07 7.55 -10.64
C GLU A 112 -16.15 7.23 -12.14
N LEU A 113 -15.33 6.28 -12.63
CA LEU A 113 -15.41 5.85 -14.02
C LEU A 113 -16.73 5.11 -14.30
N ARG A 114 -17.19 4.29 -13.35
CA ARG A 114 -18.47 3.59 -13.45
C ARG A 114 -19.64 4.56 -13.62
N ASP A 115 -19.67 5.68 -12.90
CA ASP A 115 -20.73 6.68 -13.02
C ASP A 115 -20.70 7.37 -14.38
N LYS A 116 -19.51 7.74 -14.86
CA LYS A 116 -19.31 8.30 -16.21
C LYS A 116 -19.77 7.34 -17.31
N LEU A 117 -19.44 6.05 -17.18
CA LEU A 117 -19.83 5.02 -18.15
C LEU A 117 -21.31 4.63 -18.03
N SER A 118 -21.91 4.71 -16.85
CA SER A 118 -23.33 4.40 -16.64
C SER A 118 -24.26 5.34 -17.42
N ASN A 119 -23.84 6.58 -17.65
CA ASN A 119 -24.59 7.54 -18.48
C ASN A 119 -24.55 7.19 -19.99
N LEU A 120 -23.58 6.39 -20.42
CA LEU A 120 -23.33 6.07 -21.83
C LEU A 120 -23.77 4.66 -22.21
N PHE A 121 -23.76 3.74 -21.24
CA PHE A 121 -24.07 2.34 -21.43
C PHE A 121 -25.24 1.93 -20.54
N SER A 122 -26.35 1.55 -21.16
CA SER A 122 -27.55 1.05 -20.47
C SER A 122 -27.41 -0.39 -19.94
N GLY A 123 -26.31 -1.06 -20.23
CA GLY A 123 -26.07 -2.49 -19.95
C GLY A 123 -25.79 -2.87 -18.49
N GLY A 124 -25.96 -1.95 -17.54
CA GLY A 124 -25.60 -2.17 -16.14
C GLY A 124 -24.07 -2.16 -15.95
N VAL A 125 -23.53 -1.00 -15.58
CA VAL A 125 -22.09 -0.82 -15.35
C VAL A 125 -21.77 -1.01 -13.88
N PHE A 126 -20.82 -1.91 -13.58
CA PHE A 126 -20.50 -2.34 -12.21
C PHE A 126 -19.00 -2.37 -11.94
N VAL A 127 -18.61 -2.10 -10.69
CA VAL A 127 -17.23 -2.26 -10.23
C VAL A 127 -17.00 -3.71 -9.79
N VAL A 128 -15.98 -4.36 -10.34
CA VAL A 128 -15.67 -5.77 -10.12
C VAL A 128 -14.24 -5.91 -9.60
N PRO A 129 -13.99 -6.70 -8.53
CA PRO A 129 -12.64 -7.04 -8.09
C PRO A 129 -11.88 -7.81 -9.17
N ALA A 130 -10.63 -7.44 -9.42
CA ALA A 130 -9.78 -8.11 -10.40
C ALA A 130 -8.30 -7.95 -10.06
N ILE A 131 -7.46 -8.81 -10.63
CA ILE A 131 -6.02 -8.62 -10.62
C ILE A 131 -5.69 -7.58 -11.69
N ILE A 132 -5.23 -6.42 -11.24
CA ILE A 132 -4.91 -5.26 -12.08
C ILE A 132 -3.44 -5.25 -12.45
N ASN A 133 -3.14 -4.66 -13.61
CA ASN A 133 -1.77 -4.40 -14.01
C ASN A 133 -1.36 -2.99 -13.57
N VAL A 134 -0.43 -2.91 -12.62
CA VAL A 134 0.06 -1.61 -12.14
C VAL A 134 1.34 -1.29 -12.90
N SER A 135 1.35 -0.16 -13.60
CA SER A 135 2.58 0.34 -14.22
C SER A 135 3.47 0.96 -13.14
N PRO A 136 4.79 0.67 -13.14
CA PRO A 136 5.72 1.14 -12.10
C PRO A 136 5.69 2.68 -11.93
N ASP A 137 5.48 3.40 -13.03
CA ASP A 137 5.47 4.87 -13.06
C ASP A 137 4.37 5.47 -12.17
N LYS A 138 3.23 4.77 -12.01
CA LYS A 138 2.14 5.18 -11.12
C LYS A 138 2.39 4.83 -9.66
N GLU A 139 3.32 3.93 -9.35
CA GLU A 139 3.68 3.62 -7.95
C GLU A 139 4.75 4.58 -7.44
N LEU A 140 5.75 4.88 -8.27
CA LEU A 140 6.86 5.77 -7.93
C LEU A 140 6.42 7.22 -7.66
N SER A 141 5.28 7.66 -8.19
CA SER A 141 4.69 8.97 -7.87
C SER A 141 3.97 9.02 -6.52
N ASN A 142 3.58 7.86 -5.99
CA ASN A 142 2.76 7.74 -4.78
C ASN A 142 3.60 7.42 -3.53
N GLU A 143 4.87 7.05 -3.71
CA GLU A 143 5.83 6.90 -2.61
C GLU A 143 6.55 8.24 -2.39
N GLU A 144 6.22 8.94 -1.31
CA GLU A 144 6.98 10.14 -0.92
C GLU A 144 8.46 9.76 -0.66
N PRO A 145 9.41 10.59 -1.09
CA PRO A 145 10.82 10.34 -0.82
C PRO A 145 11.08 10.46 0.69
N TYR A 146 11.47 9.33 1.29
CA TYR A 146 11.95 9.25 2.67
C TYR A 146 13.25 10.01 2.90
#